data_AF-X0URX7-F1
#
_entry.id   AF-X0URX7-F1
#
_cell.length_a   1.000
_cell.length_b   1.000
_cell.length_c   1.000
_cell.angle_alpha   90.00
_cell.angle_beta   90.00
_cell.angle_gamma   90.00
#
_symmetry.space_group_name_H-M   'P 1'
#
loop_
_entity.id
_entity.type
_entity.pdbx_description
1 polymer ?
#
loop_
_entity_poly.entity_id
_entity_poly.type
_entity_poly.pdbx_seq_one_letter_code
_entity_poly.pdbx_strand_id
1 'polypeptide(L)' 'MIFGVIYFLMIRPQRKKQKEHEQLVEELQRGDRVVTAGGIHGVVESLSEDSVVIKIESGATMRVTRGSVVSKREK' A
#
# COMPACT_ATOMS: atom_id res chain seq x y z
N MET A 1 -13.56 -13.55 32.52
CA MET A 1 -13.77 -14.13 31.17
C MET A 1 -14.00 -13.09 30.05
N ILE A 2 -14.04 -11.78 30.32
CA ILE A 2 -14.28 -10.73 29.30
C ILE A 2 -13.03 -10.41 28.44
N PHE A 3 -11.82 -10.57 29.00
CA PHE A 3 -10.56 -10.25 28.31
C PHE A 3 -10.30 -11.07 27.03
N GLY A 4 -10.70 -12.35 27.00
CA GLY A 4 -10.50 -13.20 25.81
C GLY A 4 -11.35 -12.77 24.61
N VAL A 5 -12.58 -12.32 24.86
CA VAL A 5 -13.52 -11.88 23.81
C VAL A 5 -13.08 -10.54 23.22
N ILE A 6 -12.67 -9.58 24.06
CA ILE A 6 -12.14 -8.27 23.62
C ILE A 6 -10.82 -8.46 22.84
N TYR A 7 -9.92 -9.31 23.33
CA TYR A 7 -8.66 -9.61 22.65
C TYR A 7 -8.90 -10.24 21.26
N PHE A 8 -9.82 -11.19 21.16
CA PHE A 8 -10.17 -11.82 19.88
C PHE A 8 -10.82 -10.83 18.90
N LEU A 9 -11.70 -9.94 19.39
CA LEU A 9 -12.33 -8.90 18.59
C LEU A 9 -11.34 -7.84 18.09
N MET A 10 -10.25 -7.55 18.81
CA MET A 10 -9.26 -6.55 18.40
C MET A 10 -8.16 -7.11 17.49
N ILE A 11 -7.78 -8.38 17.66
CA ILE A 11 -6.68 -8.99 16.87
C ILE A 11 -7.12 -9.38 15.46
N ARG A 12 -8.39 -9.77 15.30
CA ARG A 12 -8.98 -10.14 14.01
C ARG A 12 -9.01 -8.98 13.00
N PRO A 13 -9.44 -7.74 13.34
CA PRO A 13 -9.42 -6.62 12.42
C PRO A 13 -7.99 -6.17 12.09
N GLN A 14 -7.04 -6.27 13.02
CA GLN A 14 -5.64 -5.92 12.74
C GLN A 14 -5.00 -6.87 11.72
N ARG A 15 -5.21 -8.19 11.89
CA ARG A 15 -4.77 -9.20 10.93
C ARG A 15 -5.42 -9.02 9.55
N LYS A 16 -6.70 -8.62 9.51
CA LYS A 16 -7.39 -8.35 8.25
C LYS A 16 -6.76 -7.17 7.50
N LYS A 17 -6.50 -6.06 8.20
CA LYS A 17 -5.86 -4.87 7.61
C LYS A 17 -4.45 -5.15 7.09
N GLN A 18 -3.65 -5.95 7.80
CA GLN A 18 -2.32 -6.33 7.33
C GLN A 18 -2.39 -7.16 6.04
N LYS A 19 -3.28 -8.15 5.98
CA LYS A 19 -3.48 -8.95 4.78
C LYS A 19 -3.99 -8.13 3.58
N GLU A 20 -4.93 -7.22 3.82
CA GLU A 20 -5.43 -6.30 2.79
C GLU A 20 -4.31 -5.41 2.24
N HIS A 21 -3.39 -4.96 3.11
CA HIS A 21 -2.23 -4.16 2.72
C HIS A 21 -1.19 -4.97 1.94
N GLU A 22 -0.90 -6.19 2.37
CA GLU A 22 -0.02 -7.12 1.66
C GLU A 22 -0.55 -7.41 0.24
N GLN A 23 -1.85 -7.71 0.13
CA GLN A 23 -2.52 -7.93 -1.16
C GLN A 23 -2.45 -6.70 -2.06
N LEU A 24 -2.72 -5.51 -1.52
CA LEU A 24 -2.61 -4.25 -2.27
C LEU A 24 -1.23 -4.09 -2.90
N VAL A 25 -0.17 -4.37 -2.14
CA VAL A 25 1.23 -4.21 -2.54
C VAL A 25 1.66 -5.27 -3.57
N GLU A 26 1.13 -6.48 -3.46
CA GLU A 26 1.33 -7.58 -4.43
C GLU A 26 0.63 -7.29 -5.76
N GLU A 27 -0.57 -6.70 -5.73
CA GLU A 27 -1.38 -6.39 -6.91
C GLU A 27 -0.93 -5.11 -7.65
N LEU A 28 0.15 -4.46 -7.21
CA LEU A 28 0.69 -3.28 -7.88
C LEU A 28 1.29 -3.64 -9.24
N GLN A 29 0.84 -2.92 -10.26
CA GLN A 29 1.27 -3.06 -11.64
C GLN A 29 1.75 -1.72 -12.22
N ARG A 30 2.55 -1.80 -13.27
CA ARG A 30 3.02 -0.62 -14.00
C ARG A 30 1.81 0.10 -14.62
N GLY A 31 1.73 1.41 -14.45
CA GLY A 31 0.60 2.23 -14.89
C GLY A 31 -0.47 2.47 -13.83
N ASP A 32 -0.41 1.78 -12.69
CA ASP A 32 -1.33 2.02 -11.58
C ASP A 32 -1.14 3.41 -11.00
N ARG A 33 -2.25 4.09 -10.69
CA ARG A 33 -2.23 5.32 -9.90
C ARG A 33 -2.23 4.96 -8.43
N VAL A 34 -1.25 5.47 -7.71
CA VAL A 34 -1.05 5.14 -6.30
C VAL A 34 -0.95 6.39 -5.45
N VAL A 35 -1.31 6.21 -4.18
CA VAL A 35 -1.07 7.20 -3.12
C VAL A 35 -0.15 6.57 -2.09
N THR A 36 0.96 7.23 -1.80
CA THR A 36 1.89 6.80 -0.75
C THR A 36 1.40 7.25 0.63
N ALA A 37 1.97 6.67 1.69
CA ALA A 37 1.67 7.03 3.07
C ALA A 37 1.90 8.52 3.40
N GLY A 38 2.76 9.21 2.62
CA GLY A 38 2.98 10.65 2.73
C GLY A 38 1.94 11.51 1.99
N GLY A 39 0.89 10.91 1.41
CA GLY A 39 -0.10 11.62 0.60
C GLY A 39 0.39 11.97 -0.80
N ILE A 40 1.45 11.33 -1.29
CA ILE A 40 2.03 11.63 -2.60
C ILE A 40 1.30 10.82 -3.65
N HIS A 41 0.76 11.53 -4.65
CA HIS A 41 0.07 10.94 -5.79
C HIS A 41 1.06 10.73 -6.93
N GLY A 42 1.00 9.56 -7.56
CA GLY A 42 1.84 9.25 -8.70
C GLY A 42 1.36 8.04 -9.49
N VAL A 43 2.07 7.76 -10.58
CA VAL A 43 1.84 6.60 -11.43
C VAL A 43 3.03 5.66 -11.33
N VAL A 44 2.78 4.36 -11.17
CA VAL A 44 3.85 3.36 -11.11
C VAL A 44 4.57 3.26 -12.45
N GLU A 45 5.85 3.63 -12.45
CA GLU A 45 6.74 3.58 -13.62
C GLU A 45 7.49 2.24 -13.67
N SER A 46 7.95 1.74 -12.52
CA SER A 46 8.56 0.41 -12.40
C SER A 46 8.42 -0.17 -11.00
N LEU A 47 8.57 -1.49 -10.91
CA LEU A 47 8.40 -2.29 -9.70
C LEU A 47 9.63 -3.17 -9.50
N SER A 48 10.09 -3.28 -8.26
CA SER A 48 11.16 -4.18 -7.80
C SER A 48 10.70 -4.86 -6.52
N GLU A 49 11.32 -5.94 -6.06
CA GLU A 49 10.79 -6.72 -4.90
C GLU A 49 10.47 -5.85 -3.68
N ASP A 50 11.38 -4.97 -3.27
CA ASP A 50 11.17 -4.13 -2.07
C ASP A 50 10.72 -2.70 -2.35
N SER A 51 10.76 -2.26 -3.61
CA SER A 51 10.55 -0.85 -3.97
C SER A 51 9.74 -0.63 -5.23
N VAL A 52 9.12 0.54 -5.32
CA VAL A 52 8.33 1.00 -6.45
C VAL A 52 8.87 2.34 -6.89
N VAL A 53 9.06 2.52 -8.19
CA VAL A 53 9.36 3.83 -8.76
C VAL A 53 8.05 4.43 -9.25
N ILE A 54 7.69 5.58 -8.70
CA ILE A 54 6.51 6.32 -9.09
C ILE A 54 6.92 7.60 -9.80
N LYS A 55 6.17 7.96 -10.84
CA LYS A 55 6.25 9.25 -11.52
C LYS A 55 5.22 10.19 -10.91
N ILE A 56 5.68 11.33 -10.42
CA ILE A 56 4.84 12.38 -9.83
C ILE A 56 4.48 13.42 -10.90
N GLU A 57 3.50 14.29 -10.61
CA GLU A 57 2.98 15.27 -11.58
C GLU A 57 4.04 16.24 -12.11
N SER A 58 5.07 16.54 -11.32
CA SER A 58 6.20 17.37 -11.77
C SER A 58 7.07 16.71 -12.84
N GLY A 59 6.79 15.45 -13.20
CA GLY A 59 7.55 14.66 -14.18
C GLY A 59 8.76 13.95 -13.57
N ALA A 60 9.14 14.28 -12.33
CA ALA A 60 10.18 13.58 -11.60
C ALA A 60 9.74 12.15 -11.23
N THR A 61 10.73 11.27 -11.08
CA THR A 61 10.53 9.91 -10.58
C THR A 61 11.09 9.79 -9.18
N MET A 62 10.42 9.01 -8.35
CA MET A 62 10.82 8.78 -6.96
C MET A 62 10.70 7.31 -6.63
N ARG A 63 11.71 6.77 -5.95
CA ARG A 63 11.67 5.41 -5.42
C ARG A 63 11.09 5.45 -4.02
N VAL A 64 10.05 4.64 -3.79
CA VAL A 64 9.39 4.46 -2.50
C VAL A 64 9.38 2.98 -2.13
N THR A 65 9.35 2.68 -0.85
CA THR A 65 9.20 1.30 -0.38
C THR A 65 7.82 0.78 -0.77
N ARG A 66 7.73 -0.49 -1.19
CA ARG A 66 6.47 -1.13 -1.55
C ARG A 66 5.41 -1.02 -0.47
N GLY A 67 5.79 -1.29 0.79
CA GLY A 67 4.92 -1.17 1.95
C GLY A 67 4.42 0.25 2.25
N SER A 68 4.95 1.28 1.60
CA SER A 68 4.50 2.66 1.76
C SER A 68 3.35 3.04 0.83
N VAL A 69 2.90 2.14 -0.06
CA VAL A 69 1.73 2.38 -0.92
C VAL A 69 0.46 2.05 -0.14
N VAL A 70 -0.42 3.04 0.04
CA VAL A 70 -1.61 2.94 0.92
C VAL A 70 -2.91 2.81 0.12
N SER A 71 -2.91 3.25 -1.13
CA SER A 71 -4.07 3.14 -2.00
C SER A 71 -3.65 2.98 -3.44
N LYS A 72 -4.29 2.02 -4.12
CA LYS A 72 -4.32 1.87 -5.58
C LYS A 72 -5.64 2.45 -6.07
N ARG A 73 -5.60 3.29 -7.09
CA ARG A 73 -6.78 3.76 -7.81
C ARG A 73 -6.73 3.19 -9.22
N GLU A 74 -7.68 2.30 -9.50
CA GLU A 74 -7.94 1.88 -10.87
C GLU A 74 -8.54 3.06 -11.65
N LYS A 75 -8.23 3.08 -12.94
CA LYS A 75 -8.64 4.13 -13.85
C LYS A 75 -10.08 3.94 -14.31
#